data_AF-A0AAW7XXJ4-F1
#
_entry.id   AF-A0AAW7XXJ4-F1
#
_cell.length_a   1.000
_cell.length_b   1.000
_cell.length_c   1.000
_cell.angle_alpha   90.00
_cell.angle_beta   90.00
_cell.angle_gamma   90.00
#
_symmetry.space_group_name_H-M   'P 1'
#
loop_
_entity.id
_entity.type
_entity.pdbx_description
1 polymer ?
#
loop_
_entity_poly.entity_id
_entity_poly.type
_entity_poly.pdbx_seq_one_letter_code
_entity_poly.pdbx_strand_id
1 'polypeptide(L)' 'MSLRYYGCFVKTSPDDRVIGTTLEELNQLDRIIALAGGKAKIKAIRGALNTGIIDPLITDKFTAERLVAPKSQHVGAE' A
#
# COMPACT_ATOMS: atom_id res chain seq x y z
N MET A 1 4.44 10.73 10.62
CA MET A 1 3.73 9.83 11.56
C MET A 1 2.99 8.79 10.73
N SER A 2 3.18 7.49 11.00
CA SER A 2 2.65 6.38 10.19
C SER A 2 1.13 6.26 10.32
N LEU A 3 0.38 6.58 9.26
CA LEU A 3 -1.01 6.13 9.13
C LEU A 3 -0.99 4.68 8.64
N ARG A 4 -1.31 3.77 9.55
CA ARG A 4 -1.64 2.38 9.25
C ARG A 4 -3.16 2.29 9.12
N TYR A 5 -3.65 2.08 7.91
CA TYR A 5 -4.98 1.51 7.73
C TYR A 5 -4.97 0.53 6.56
N TYR A 6 -5.79 -0.52 6.69
CA TYR A 6 -5.71 -1.81 6.00
C TYR A 6 -6.09 -1.78 4.51
N GLY A 7 -5.59 -0.81 3.74
CA GLY A 7 -5.86 -0.68 2.31
C GLY A 7 -6.91 0.36 1.92
N CYS A 8 -7.26 1.26 2.85
CA CYS A 8 -8.05 2.44 2.54
C CYS A 8 -7.16 3.68 2.67
N PHE A 9 -7.41 4.68 1.81
CA PHE A 9 -6.79 6.00 1.96
C PHE A 9 -7.36 6.71 3.19
N VAL A 10 -6.48 7.33 3.96
CA VAL A 10 -6.87 8.13 5.13
C VAL A 10 -6.58 9.58 4.79
N LYS A 11 -7.64 10.35 4.53
CA LYS A 11 -7.52 11.78 4.25
C LYS A 11 -7.18 12.54 5.54
N THR A 12 -6.12 13.33 5.49
CA THR A 12 -5.62 14.12 6.63
C THR A 12 -5.27 15.54 6.20
N SER A 13 -5.08 16.44 7.17
CA SER A 13 -4.77 17.85 6.87
C SER A 13 -3.47 18.09 6.07
N PRO A 14 -2.43 17.22 6.12
CA PRO A 14 -1.27 17.34 5.23
C PRO A 14 -1.57 17.10 3.76
N ASP A 15 -2.60 16.30 3.43
CA ASP A 15 -2.92 15.95 2.04
C ASP A 15 -3.30 17.20 1.22
N ASP A 16 -3.94 18.20 1.84
CA ASP A 16 -4.34 19.46 1.19
C ASP A 16 -3.15 20.35 0.77
N ARG A 17 -1.93 20.00 1.19
CA ARG A 17 -0.70 20.75 0.93
C ARG A 17 0.26 20.03 -0.02
N VAL A 18 -0.16 18.88 -0.55
CA VAL A 18 0.64 18.10 -1.51
C VAL A 18 0.42 18.66 -2.92
N ILE A 19 1.50 19.00 -3.61
CA ILE A 19 1.47 19.32 -5.03
C ILE A 19 1.88 18.05 -5.78
N GLY A 20 0.95 17.44 -6.51
CA GLY A 20 1.17 16.20 -7.26
C GLY A 20 -0.13 15.58 -7.75
N THR A 21 -0.04 14.39 -8.33
CA THR A 21 -1.19 13.61 -8.80
C THR A 21 -2.08 13.20 -7.63
N THR A 22 -3.37 13.47 -7.75
CA THR A 22 -4.39 13.09 -6.77
C THR A 22 -4.69 11.60 -6.83
N LEU A 23 -5.30 11.07 -5.77
CA LEU A 23 -5.69 9.66 -5.73
C LEU A 23 -6.79 9.36 -6.75
N GLU A 24 -7.69 10.31 -6.95
CA GLU A 24 -8.77 10.26 -7.93
C GLU A 24 -8.21 10.17 -9.35
N GLU A 25 -7.20 10.98 -9.68
CA GLU A 25 -6.50 10.92 -10.96
C GLU A 25 -5.79 9.58 -11.16
N LEU A 26 -5.08 9.08 -10.13
CA LEU A 26 -4.44 7.76 -10.20
C LEU A 26 -5.46 6.65 -10.46
N ASN A 27 -6.63 6.70 -9.82
CA ASN A 27 -7.66 5.69 -9.99
C ASN A 27 -8.30 5.67 -11.41
N GLN A 28 -8.10 6.71 -12.22
CA GLN A 28 -8.56 6.76 -13.62
C GLN A 28 -7.52 6.21 -14.60
N LEU A 29 -6.29 5.93 -14.15
CA LEU A 29 -5.25 5.43 -15.04
C LEU A 29 -5.40 3.92 -15.23
N ASP A 30 -5.30 3.48 -16.49
CA ASP A 30 -5.40 2.06 -16.84
C ASP A 30 -4.29 1.21 -16.20
N ARG A 31 -3.13 1.79 -15.90
CA ARG A 31 -1.97 1.05 -15.41
C ARG A 31 -1.04 1.88 -14.54
N ILE A 32 -0.84 1.40 -13.30
CA ILE A 32 0.08 2.01 -12.33
C ILE A 32 1.09 0.98 -11.87
N ILE A 33 2.37 1.27 -12.10
CA ILE A 33 3.50 0.43 -11.70
C ILE A 33 4.15 0.96 -10.43
N ALA A 34 4.15 0.14 -9.38
CA ALA A 34 4.87 0.43 -8.15
C ALA A 34 6.21 -0.30 -8.11
N LEU A 35 7.23 0.37 -7.56
CA LEU A 35 8.52 -0.23 -7.21
C LEU A 35 8.72 -0.11 -5.71
N ALA A 36 8.76 -1.25 -5.01
CA ALA A 36 8.99 -1.26 -3.57
C ALA A 36 9.57 -2.60 -3.10
N GLY A 37 10.39 -2.56 -2.05
CA GLY A 37 11.01 -3.73 -1.46
C GLY A 37 11.47 -3.48 -0.02
N GLY A 38 11.82 -4.56 0.68
CA GLY A 38 12.36 -4.55 2.04
C GLY A 38 11.35 -4.94 3.12
N LYS A 39 11.86 -5.66 4.13
CA LYS A 39 11.09 -6.18 5.28
C LYS A 39 10.30 -5.10 6.03
N ALA A 40 10.83 -3.88 6.14
CA ALA A 40 10.18 -2.77 6.84
C ALA A 40 8.89 -2.28 6.13
N LYS A 41 8.79 -2.48 4.81
CA LYS A 41 7.70 -1.94 3.99
C LYS A 41 6.55 -2.93 3.75
N ILE A 42 6.64 -4.17 4.23
CA ILE A 42 5.64 -5.23 3.98
C ILE A 42 4.21 -4.79 4.29
N LYS A 43 3.98 -4.16 5.46
CA LYS A 43 2.64 -3.71 5.84
C LYS A 43 2.14 -2.58 4.94
N ALA A 44 3.00 -1.64 4.57
CA ALA A 44 2.66 -0.54 3.69
C ALA A 44 2.36 -1.02 2.27
N ILE A 45 3.19 -1.92 1.72
CA ILE A 45 2.99 -2.51 0.40
C ILE A 45 1.68 -3.31 0.36
N ARG A 46 1.37 -4.10 1.39
CA ARG A 46 0.07 -4.78 1.49
C ARG A 46 -1.10 -3.80 1.50
N GLY A 47 -1.00 -2.71 2.27
CA GLY A 47 -2.02 -1.67 2.26
C GLY A 47 -2.21 -1.08 0.87
N ALA A 48 -1.12 -0.71 0.21
CA ALA A 48 -1.15 -0.13 -1.13
C ALA A 48 -1.71 -1.09 -2.20
N LEU A 49 -1.37 -2.39 -2.14
CA LEU A 49 -1.95 -3.39 -3.03
C LEU A 49 -3.45 -3.61 -2.78
N ASN A 50 -3.89 -3.55 -1.53
CA ASN A 50 -5.29 -3.70 -1.18
C ASN A 50 -6.18 -2.55 -1.66
N THR A 51 -5.62 -1.39 -2.06
CA THR A 51 -6.41 -0.28 -2.59
C THR A 51 -6.89 -0.55 -4.02
N GLY A 52 -6.29 -1.49 -4.73
CA GLY A 52 -6.58 -1.79 -6.14
C GLY A 52 -6.05 -0.76 -7.14
N ILE A 53 -5.43 0.34 -6.67
CA ILE A 53 -4.89 1.37 -7.57
C ILE A 53 -3.57 0.92 -8.24
N ILE A 54 -2.81 0.02 -7.63
CA ILE A 54 -1.51 -0.44 -8.14
C ILE A 54 -1.64 -1.83 -8.74
N ASP A 55 -1.26 -1.99 -10.00
CA ASP A 55 -1.36 -3.28 -10.71
C ASP A 55 -0.42 -3.36 -11.94
N PRO A 56 0.88 -3.10 -11.77
CA PRO A 56 1.78 -4.11 -11.22
C PRO A 56 2.76 -3.62 -10.12
N LEU A 57 3.25 -4.56 -9.28
CA LEU A 57 4.34 -4.33 -8.33
C LEU A 57 5.64 -5.00 -8.77
N ILE A 58 6.71 -4.21 -8.90
CA ILE A 58 8.09 -4.68 -9.02
C ILE A 58 8.70 -4.72 -7.61
N THR A 59 9.19 -5.89 -7.21
CA THR A 59 9.75 -6.11 -5.86
C THR A 59 10.84 -7.18 -5.86
N ASP A 60 11.60 -7.27 -4.77
CA ASP A 60 12.62 -8.30 -4.58
C ASP A 60 12.00 -9.64 -4.10
N LYS A 61 12.74 -10.75 -4.30
CA LYS A 61 12.30 -12.11 -3.95
C LYS A 61 11.83 -12.22 -2.50
N PHE A 62 12.58 -11.66 -1.56
CA PHE A 62 12.30 -11.76 -0.14
C PHE A 62 11.02 -11.00 0.24
N THR A 63 10.79 -9.85 -0.40
CA THR A 63 9.55 -9.09 -0.23
C THR A 63 8.36 -9.84 -0.82
N ALA A 64 8.49 -10.38 -2.04
CA ALA A 64 7.44 -11.19 -2.68
C ALA A 64 7.01 -12.37 -1.80
N GLU A 65 7.98 -13.16 -1.31
CA GLU A 65 7.72 -14.30 -0.41
C GLU A 65 6.92 -13.90 0.85
N ARG A 66 7.26 -12.76 1.46
CA ARG A 66 6.56 -12.25 2.64
C ARG A 66 5.16 -11.71 2.33
N LEU A 67 4.93 -11.19 1.13
CA LEU A 67 3.63 -10.67 0.71
C LEU A 67 2.63 -11.81 0.48
N VAL A 68 3.07 -12.92 -0.11
CA VAL A 68 2.23 -14.10 -0.40
C VAL A 68 2.10 -15.07 0.78
N ALA A 69 3.00 -15.00 1.76
CA ALA A 69 2.89 -15.81 2.97
C ALA A 69 1.54 -15.60 3.68
N PRO A 70 0.93 -16.66 4.24
CA PRO A 70 -0.39 -16.59 4.87
C PRO A 70 -0.44 -15.51 5.93
N LYS A 71 -1.54 -14.75 5.97
CA LYS A 71 -1.75 -13.70 6.97
C LYS A 71 -1.77 -14.37 8.34
N SER A 72 -0.79 -14.09 9.21
CA SER A 72 -0.91 -14.40 10.63
C SER A 72 -2.12 -13.64 11.16
N GLN A 73 -3.19 -14.37 11.49
CA GLN A 73 -4.39 -13.81 12.08
C GLN A 73 -3.97 -13.13 13.39
N HIS A 74 -4.29 -11.85 13.56
CA HIS A 74 -4.35 -11.31 14.92
C HIS A 74 -5.51 -12.02 15.59
N VAL A 75 -5.19 -12.93 16.53
CA VAL A 75 -6.12 -13.32 17.58
C VAL A 75 -6.52 -12.01 18.25
N GLY A 76 -7.80 -11.67 18.16
CA GLY A 76 -8.34 -10.46 18.78
C GLY A 76 -7.96 -10.45 20.26
N ALA A 77 -7.30 -9.38 20.68
CA ALA A 77 -7.32 -9.01 22.09
C ALA A 77 -8.65 -8.27 22.30
N GLU A 78 -9.50 -8.86 23.13
CA GLU A 78 -10.59 -8.16 23.83
C GLU A 78 -10.04 -6.98 24.64
#